data_AF-A0A742DQK1-F1
#
_entry.id   AF-A0A742DQK1-F1
#
_cell.length_a   1.000
_cell.length_b   1.000
_cell.length_c   1.000
_cell.angle_alpha   90.00
_cell.angle_beta   90.00
_cell.angle_gamma   90.00
#
_symmetry.space_group_name_H-M   'P 1'
#
loop_
_entity.id
_entity.type
_entity.pdbx_description
1 polymer ?
#
loop_
_entity_poly.entity_id
_entity_poly.type
_entity_poly.pdbx_seq_one_letter_code
_entity_poly.pdbx_strand_id
1 'polypeptide(L)'
;MEKTAILLLGLFLFGCTESRQYNYTPLAQSEHEPRALSTVQSVYSDEDAKICAKASVDMDNEKVKTFSCLNSVVKKLTDKTSVADEVITAAYFSCSNEIASLSKAAYKTTHCNMAKETSKSLLYFDSRLPYDDAKFEDKVRQALYPKLVNDVLTRKQQIK
;
A
#
# COMPACT_ATOMS: atom_id res chain seq x y z
N MET A 1 -0.05 15.34 -8.91
CA MET A 1 0.37 13.91 -8.95
C MET A 1 0.86 13.41 -7.59
N GLU A 2 1.63 14.20 -6.84
CA GLU A 2 2.19 13.79 -5.54
C GLU A 2 1.15 13.62 -4.41
N LYS A 3 0.17 14.54 -4.34
CA LYS A 3 -0.96 14.44 -3.39
C LYS A 3 -1.83 13.21 -3.61
N THR A 4 -1.94 12.74 -4.86
CA THR A 4 -2.76 11.58 -5.24
C THR A 4 -2.16 10.27 -4.71
N ALA A 5 -0.83 10.16 -4.67
CA ALA A 5 -0.14 8.97 -4.18
C ALA A 5 -0.27 8.80 -2.65
N ILE A 6 -0.24 9.90 -1.89
CA ILE A 6 -0.43 9.88 -0.43
C ILE A 6 -1.87 9.48 -0.08
N LEU A 7 -2.84 9.99 -0.84
CA LEU A 7 -4.26 9.66 -0.68
C LEU A 7 -4.52 8.17 -0.96
N LEU A 8 -3.91 7.61 -2.01
CA LEU A 8 -3.98 6.19 -2.33
C LEU A 8 -3.34 5.31 -1.24
N LEU A 9 -2.15 5.66 -0.73
CA LEU A 9 -1.50 4.92 0.36
C LEU A 9 -2.29 4.94 1.67
N GLY A 10 -2.91 6.08 2.03
CA GLY A 10 -3.83 6.17 3.15
C GLY A 10 -5.09 5.30 2.96
N LEU A 11 -5.65 5.29 1.75
CA LEU A 11 -6.77 4.42 1.37
C LEU A 11 -6.45 2.93 1.52
N PHE A 12 -5.23 2.50 1.12
CA PHE A 12 -4.80 1.10 1.21
C PHE A 12 -4.46 0.64 2.63
N LEU A 13 -3.93 1.51 3.47
CA LEU A 13 -3.51 1.15 4.83
C LEU A 13 -4.65 1.16 5.84
N PHE A 14 -5.68 1.98 5.64
CA PHE A 14 -6.78 2.16 6.60
C PHE A 14 -8.16 1.80 6.08
N GLY A 15 -8.28 1.41 4.81
CA GLY A 15 -9.55 0.96 4.25
C GLY A 15 -10.61 2.05 4.31
N CYS A 16 -10.50 3.07 3.47
CA CYS A 16 -11.71 3.78 3.06
C CYS A 16 -12.35 2.97 1.92
N THR A 17 -13.43 2.28 2.27
CA THR A 17 -14.39 1.75 1.30
C THR A 17 -15.00 2.91 0.52
N GLU A 18 -14.70 3.01 -0.77
CA GLU A 18 -15.80 3.12 -1.72
C GLU A 18 -15.89 1.78 -2.44
N SER A 19 -16.81 0.95 -1.97
CA SER A 19 -17.49 -0.04 -2.79
C SER A 19 -18.20 0.70 -3.93
N ARG A 20 -17.44 1.14 -4.94
CA ARG A 20 -18.02 1.31 -6.26
C ARG A 20 -18.33 -0.11 -6.73
N GLN A 21 -19.55 -0.57 -6.45
CA GLN A 21 -20.20 -1.61 -7.24
C GLN A 21 -20.27 -1.07 -8.68
N TYR A 22 -19.19 -1.26 -9.44
CA TYR A 22 -19.29 -1.12 -10.88
C TYR A 22 -19.89 -2.42 -11.40
N ASN A 23 -21.17 -2.30 -11.75
CA ASN A 23 -21.95 -3.30 -12.46
C ASN A 23 -21.12 -3.83 -13.63
N TYR A 24 -20.70 -5.09 -13.55
CA TYR A 24 -20.00 -5.77 -14.63
C TYR A 24 -20.93 -5.85 -15.83
N THR A 25 -20.77 -4.93 -16.78
CA THR A 25 -21.31 -5.10 -18.12
C THR A 25 -20.14 -5.57 -18.97
N PRO A 26 -20.08 -6.83 -19.40
CA PRO A 26 -19.03 -7.28 -20.31
C PRO A 26 -19.31 -6.61 -21.65
N LEU A 27 -18.56 -5.56 -22.00
CA LEU A 27 -18.59 -5.06 -23.37
C LEU A 27 -17.86 -6.10 -24.23
N ALA A 28 -18.68 -6.79 -25.01
CA ALA A 28 -18.33 -7.86 -25.93
C ALA A 28 -17.14 -7.49 -26.83
N GLN A 29 -16.30 -8.49 -27.07
CA GLN A 29 -15.32 -8.48 -28.14
C GLN A 29 -16.06 -8.24 -29.46
N SER A 30 -15.76 -7.13 -30.15
CA SER A 30 -16.12 -6.98 -31.56
C SER A 30 -14.87 -7.19 -32.39
N GLU A 31 -14.85 -8.34 -33.05
CA GLU A 31 -13.93 -8.73 -34.09
C GLU A 31 -13.91 -7.69 -35.22
N HIS A 32 -12.73 -7.27 -35.69
CA HIS A 32 -12.42 -6.87 -37.08
C HIS A 32 -10.89 -6.86 -37.26
N GLU A 33 -10.37 -7.83 -38.02
CA GLU A 33 -8.99 -7.98 -38.52
C GLU A 33 -8.60 -6.90 -39.56
N PRO A 34 -7.38 -6.88 -40.15
CA PRO A 34 -6.03 -7.04 -39.59
C PRO A 34 -5.09 -5.91 -40.07
N ARG A 35 -4.15 -5.40 -39.24
CA ARG A 35 -2.86 -4.82 -39.73
C ARG A 35 -1.91 -4.36 -38.60
N ALA A 36 -0.63 -4.57 -38.89
CA ALA A 36 0.57 -3.99 -38.31
C ALA A 36 1.14 -4.60 -37.00
N LEU A 37 2.04 -5.56 -37.23
CA LEU A 37 3.11 -5.95 -36.32
C LEU A 37 4.08 -4.75 -36.09
N SER A 38 3.81 -3.85 -35.13
CA SER A 38 4.87 -2.97 -34.54
C SER A 38 4.43 -2.19 -33.30
N THR A 39 3.92 -2.87 -32.27
CA THR A 39 4.11 -2.47 -30.86
C THR A 39 3.58 -3.63 -30.04
N VAL A 40 4.42 -4.25 -29.21
CA VAL A 40 3.89 -5.03 -28.09
C VAL A 40 3.17 -4.00 -27.23
N GLN A 41 1.87 -3.84 -27.49
CA GLN A 41 1.02 -2.94 -26.76
C GLN A 41 1.08 -3.49 -25.33
N SER A 42 1.73 -2.75 -24.45
CA SER A 42 1.94 -3.09 -23.05
C SER A 42 0.59 -3.01 -22.34
N VAL A 43 -0.29 -3.95 -22.66
CA VAL A 43 -1.67 -4.05 -22.19
C VAL A 43 -1.67 -4.96 -20.98
N TYR A 44 -2.54 -4.64 -20.03
CA TYR A 44 -2.79 -5.48 -18.87
C TYR A 44 -3.16 -6.90 -19.29
N SER A 45 -2.39 -7.88 -18.84
CA SER A 45 -2.48 -9.29 -19.25
C SER A 45 -3.03 -10.20 -18.14
N ASP A 46 -3.40 -11.44 -18.49
CA ASP A 46 -3.74 -12.46 -17.49
C ASP A 46 -2.59 -12.77 -16.53
N GLU A 47 -1.35 -12.60 -17.00
CA GLU A 47 -0.16 -12.74 -16.15
C GLU A 47 -0.06 -11.58 -15.16
N ASP A 48 -0.28 -10.34 -15.61
CA ASP A 48 -0.39 -9.18 -14.71
C ASP A 48 -1.50 -9.40 -13.67
N ALA A 49 -2.64 -9.98 -14.07
CA ALA A 49 -3.74 -10.29 -13.16
C ALA A 49 -3.34 -11.27 -12.04
N LYS A 50 -2.58 -12.32 -12.36
CA LYS A 50 -2.07 -13.27 -11.35
C LYS A 50 -1.06 -12.60 -10.41
N ILE A 51 -0.15 -11.79 -10.94
CA ILE A 51 0.82 -11.02 -10.16
C ILE A 51 0.07 -10.10 -9.19
N CYS A 52 -0.97 -9.42 -9.66
CA CYS A 52 -1.76 -8.49 -8.87
C CYS A 52 -2.65 -9.14 -7.81
N ALA A 53 -3.20 -10.32 -8.11
CA ALA A 53 -3.88 -11.13 -7.10
C ALA A 53 -2.93 -11.48 -5.96
N LYS A 54 -1.70 -11.93 -6.27
CA LYS A 54 -0.69 -12.22 -5.26
C LYS A 54 -0.26 -10.98 -4.48
N ALA A 55 -0.02 -9.85 -5.16
CA ALA A 55 0.37 -8.60 -4.53
C ALA A 55 -0.65 -8.13 -3.48
N SER A 56 -1.94 -8.33 -3.74
CA SER A 56 -3.01 -7.98 -2.81
C SER A 56 -2.97 -8.84 -1.53
N VAL A 57 -2.73 -10.14 -1.68
CA VAL A 57 -2.56 -11.06 -0.54
C VAL A 57 -1.29 -10.73 0.26
N ASP A 58 -0.18 -10.47 -0.43
CA ASP A 58 1.08 -10.09 0.19
C ASP A 58 0.91 -8.78 1.00
N MET A 59 0.17 -7.80 0.45
CA MET A 59 -0.13 -6.54 1.14
C MET A 59 -0.90 -6.75 2.45
N ASP A 60 -1.93 -7.59 2.46
CA ASP A 60 -2.68 -7.89 3.68
C ASP A 60 -1.82 -8.61 4.73
N ASN A 61 -0.98 -9.56 4.30
CA ASN A 61 -0.06 -10.27 5.18
C ASN A 61 0.96 -9.32 5.82
N GLU A 62 1.62 -8.47 5.02
CA GLU A 62 2.62 -7.53 5.52
C GLU A 62 1.99 -6.43 6.40
N LYS A 63 0.74 -6.03 6.12
CA LYS A 63 -0.03 -5.13 6.98
C LYS A 63 -0.24 -5.73 8.36
N VAL A 64 -0.64 -7.00 8.44
CA VAL A 64 -0.84 -7.70 9.73
C VAL A 64 0.46 -7.80 10.52
N LYS A 65 1.57 -8.19 9.88
CA LYS A 65 2.89 -8.27 10.52
C LYS A 65 3.33 -6.91 11.07
N THR A 66 3.22 -5.87 10.25
CA THR A 66 3.63 -4.50 10.61
C THR A 66 2.82 -3.98 11.79
N PHE A 67 1.50 -4.12 11.76
CA PHE A 67 0.67 -3.69 12.90
C PHE A 67 0.92 -4.53 14.15
N SER A 68 1.18 -5.83 14.02
CA SER A 68 1.55 -6.69 15.16
C SER A 68 2.84 -6.20 15.83
N CYS A 69 3.89 -5.93 15.03
CA CYS A 69 5.15 -5.40 15.55
C CYS A 69 4.94 -4.04 16.23
N LEU A 70 4.32 -3.09 15.52
CA LEU A 70 4.11 -1.73 16.04
C LEU A 70 3.30 -1.75 17.34
N ASN A 71 2.20 -2.50 17.37
CA ASN A 71 1.37 -2.62 18.58
C ASN A 71 2.14 -3.22 19.77
N SER A 72 2.99 -4.22 19.51
CA SER A 72 3.82 -4.84 20.53
C SER A 72 4.82 -3.83 21.13
N VAL A 73 5.49 -3.06 20.27
CA VAL A 73 6.48 -2.06 20.70
C VAL A 73 5.82 -0.88 21.39
N VAL A 74 4.78 -0.28 20.80
CA VAL A 74 4.02 0.82 21.40
C VAL A 74 3.49 0.41 22.78
N LYS A 75 2.94 -0.80 22.93
CA LYS A 75 2.47 -1.30 24.23
C LYS A 75 3.59 -1.35 25.28
N LYS A 76 4.81 -1.75 24.90
CA LYS A 76 5.95 -1.87 25.82
C LYS A 76 6.53 -0.52 26.21
N LEU A 77 6.54 0.44 25.29
CA LEU A 77 7.20 1.73 25.47
C LEU A 77 6.27 2.83 25.99
N THR A 78 4.94 2.64 25.93
CA THR A 78 4.00 3.64 26.42
C THR A 78 3.81 3.56 27.93
N ASP A 79 4.19 4.63 28.62
CA ASP A 79 3.92 4.90 30.03
C ASP A 79 3.24 6.29 30.20
N LYS A 80 2.97 6.70 31.44
CA LYS A 80 2.32 8.00 31.73
C LYS A 80 3.12 9.21 31.24
N THR A 81 4.44 9.12 31.30
CA THR A 81 5.40 10.19 31.02
C THR A 81 5.93 10.16 29.60
N SER A 82 5.86 9.04 28.88
CA SER A 82 6.40 8.93 27.52
C SER A 82 5.81 9.97 26.57
N VAL A 83 6.66 10.59 25.76
CA VAL A 83 6.23 11.48 24.68
C VAL A 83 5.80 10.62 23.49
N ALA A 84 4.65 10.93 22.89
CA ALA A 84 4.08 10.07 21.84
C ALA A 84 5.00 9.95 20.62
N ASP A 85 5.61 11.05 20.21
CA ASP A 85 6.55 11.08 19.07
C ASP A 85 7.80 10.21 19.30
N GLU A 86 8.34 10.20 20.52
CA GLU A 86 9.49 9.36 20.89
C GLU A 86 9.12 7.86 20.84
N VAL A 87 7.94 7.50 21.36
CA VAL A 87 7.44 6.12 21.30
C VAL A 87 7.24 5.66 19.86
N ILE A 88 6.67 6.53 19.01
CA ILE A 88 6.43 6.23 17.60
C ILE A 88 7.75 6.08 16.84
N THR A 89 8.70 6.99 17.07
CA THR A 89 10.03 6.93 16.48
C THR A 89 10.72 5.61 16.85
N ALA A 90 10.71 5.24 18.13
CA ALA A 90 11.26 3.98 18.59
C ALA A 90 10.53 2.76 17.99
N ALA A 91 9.21 2.83 17.82
CA ALA A 91 8.43 1.79 17.16
C ALA A 91 8.81 1.63 15.68
N TYR A 92 9.01 2.73 14.95
CA TYR A 92 9.48 2.67 13.56
C TYR A 92 10.87 2.07 13.42
N PHE A 93 11.82 2.44 14.30
CA PHE A 93 13.14 1.82 14.29
C PHE A 93 13.07 0.32 14.60
N SER A 94 12.28 -0.06 15.60
CA SER A 94 12.14 -1.46 16.04
C SER A 94 11.46 -2.34 14.99
N CYS A 95 10.53 -1.79 14.21
CA CYS A 95 9.74 -2.50 13.19
C CYS A 95 10.18 -2.16 11.76
N SER A 96 11.43 -1.73 11.57
CA SER A 96 11.94 -1.24 10.28
C SER A 96 11.87 -2.29 9.18
N ASN A 97 12.13 -3.57 9.49
CA ASN A 97 12.03 -4.66 8.52
C ASN A 97 10.60 -4.90 8.04
N GLU A 98 9.62 -4.86 8.95
CA GLU A 98 8.21 -5.01 8.65
C GLU A 98 7.71 -3.83 7.81
N ILE A 99 8.12 -2.60 8.16
CA ILE A 99 7.78 -1.38 7.41
C ILE A 99 8.36 -1.42 6.00
N ALA A 100 9.62 -1.85 5.84
CA ALA A 100 10.25 -2.01 4.54
C ALA A 100 9.53 -3.08 3.68
N SER A 101 9.09 -4.18 4.30
CA SER A 101 8.33 -5.24 3.62
C SER A 101 6.94 -4.76 3.19
N LEU A 102 6.24 -4.03 4.07
CA LEU A 102 4.97 -3.38 3.76
C LEU A 102 5.10 -2.33 2.66
N SER A 103 6.18 -1.55 2.66
CA SER A 103 6.49 -0.57 1.61
C SER A 103 6.57 -1.22 0.23
N LYS A 104 7.29 -2.33 0.12
CA LYS A 104 7.40 -3.10 -1.13
C LYS A 104 6.07 -3.69 -1.58
N ALA A 105 5.28 -4.22 -0.65
CA ALA A 105 3.95 -4.76 -0.96
C ALA A 105 2.97 -3.66 -1.40
N ALA A 106 3.02 -2.49 -0.74
CA ALA A 106 2.20 -1.32 -1.07
C ALA A 106 2.56 -0.75 -2.44
N TYR A 107 3.85 -0.70 -2.79
CA TYR A 107 4.31 -0.30 -4.12
C TYR A 107 3.73 -1.21 -5.21
N LYS A 108 3.89 -2.53 -5.08
CA LYS A 108 3.37 -3.50 -6.05
C LYS A 108 1.85 -3.40 -6.20
N THR A 109 1.14 -3.30 -5.08
CA THR A 109 -0.32 -3.13 -5.07
C THR A 109 -0.73 -1.83 -5.76
N THR A 110 0.00 -0.74 -5.54
CA THR A 110 -0.27 0.54 -6.22
C THR A 110 -0.13 0.40 -7.74
N HIS A 111 0.96 -0.20 -8.21
CA HIS A 111 1.18 -0.43 -9.64
C HIS A 111 0.12 -1.34 -10.25
N CYS A 112 -0.31 -2.36 -9.51
CA CYS A 112 -1.42 -3.22 -9.91
C CYS A 112 -2.74 -2.48 -10.10
N ASN A 113 -3.07 -1.55 -9.21
CA ASN A 113 -4.28 -0.75 -9.38
C ASN A 113 -4.16 0.20 -10.57
N MET A 114 -3.02 0.85 -10.75
CA MET A 114 -2.77 1.71 -11.92
C MET A 114 -2.85 0.91 -13.23
N ALA A 115 -2.29 -0.31 -13.25
CA ALA A 115 -2.34 -1.24 -14.38
C ALA A 115 -3.78 -1.63 -14.73
N LYS A 116 -4.57 -1.99 -13.72
CA LYS A 116 -5.97 -2.33 -13.88
C LYS A 116 -6.83 -1.14 -14.34
N GLU A 117 -6.62 0.05 -13.79
CA GLU A 117 -7.40 1.26 -14.11
C GLU A 117 -7.11 1.82 -15.49
N THR A 118 -5.86 1.70 -15.96
CA THR A 118 -5.42 2.29 -17.23
C THR A 118 -5.31 1.28 -18.37
N SER A 119 -5.55 0.00 -18.09
CA SER A 119 -5.32 -1.13 -18.98
C SER A 119 -3.89 -1.21 -19.54
N LYS A 120 -2.91 -0.59 -18.86
CA LYS A 120 -1.48 -0.72 -19.18
C LYS A 120 -0.89 -1.89 -18.39
N SER A 121 0.14 -2.54 -18.92
CA SER A 121 0.82 -3.64 -18.23
C SER A 121 1.58 -3.16 -16.99
N LEU A 122 1.93 -4.07 -16.08
CA LEU A 122 2.76 -3.73 -14.93
C LEU A 122 4.13 -3.18 -15.35
N LEU A 123 4.73 -3.79 -16.38
CA LEU A 123 6.02 -3.36 -16.93
C LEU A 123 6.02 -1.90 -17.40
N TYR A 124 4.88 -1.42 -17.93
CA TYR A 124 4.73 -0.01 -18.31
C TYR A 124 4.93 0.93 -17.12
N PHE A 125 4.45 0.55 -15.94
CA PHE A 125 4.58 1.34 -14.71
C PHE A 125 5.91 1.13 -14.02
N ASP A 126 6.40 -0.11 -13.92
CA ASP A 126 7.69 -0.42 -13.29
C ASP A 126 8.87 0.28 -13.99
N SER A 127 8.78 0.45 -15.31
CA SER A 127 9.81 1.17 -16.08
C SER A 127 9.77 2.70 -15.92
N ARG A 128 8.62 3.29 -15.57
CA ARG A 128 8.44 4.75 -15.49
C ARG A 128 8.41 5.30 -14.07
N LEU A 129 7.99 4.47 -13.13
CA LEU A 129 7.83 4.80 -11.73
C LEU A 129 8.61 3.77 -10.91
N PRO A 130 9.94 3.68 -11.07
CA PRO A 130 10.73 2.69 -10.35
C PRO A 130 10.56 2.86 -8.85
N TYR A 131 10.59 1.74 -8.14
CA TYR A 131 10.53 1.72 -6.70
C TYR A 131 11.73 2.46 -6.09
N ASP A 132 11.43 3.36 -5.15
CA ASP A 132 12.40 4.11 -4.35
C ASP A 132 12.13 3.78 -2.88
N ASP A 133 13.04 3.01 -2.28
CA ASP A 133 12.93 2.51 -0.91
C ASP A 133 12.65 3.63 0.08
N ALA A 134 13.47 4.69 0.07
CA ALA A 134 13.38 5.78 1.03
C ALA A 134 12.05 6.54 0.87
N LYS A 135 11.65 6.82 -0.37
CA LYS A 135 10.43 7.58 -0.65
C LYS A 135 9.17 6.82 -0.29
N PHE A 136 9.12 5.50 -0.53
CA PHE A 136 7.93 4.71 -0.22
C PHE A 136 7.84 4.34 1.25
N GLU A 137 8.96 4.03 1.91
CA GLU A 137 8.96 3.80 3.35
C GLU A 137 8.49 5.03 4.12
N ASP A 138 8.96 6.23 3.73
CA ASP A 138 8.54 7.47 4.38
C ASP A 138 7.02 7.70 4.22
N LYS A 139 6.46 7.44 3.04
CA LYS A 139 5.00 7.51 2.84
C LYS A 139 4.23 6.49 3.68
N VAL A 140 4.77 5.27 3.83
CA VAL A 140 4.16 4.26 4.70
C VAL A 140 4.18 4.73 6.16
N ARG A 141 5.30 5.28 6.64
CA ARG A 141 5.40 5.85 8.00
C ARG A 141 4.39 6.99 8.18
N GLN A 142 4.35 7.95 7.26
CA GLN A 142 3.39 9.07 7.29
C GLN A 142 1.94 8.58 7.35
N ALA A 143 1.61 7.55 6.58
CA ALA A 143 0.28 6.96 6.63
C ALA A 143 0.00 6.25 7.97
N LEU A 144 0.98 5.52 8.53
CA LEU A 144 0.85 4.84 9.83
C LEU A 144 0.73 5.80 11.02
N TYR A 145 1.32 6.99 10.92
CA TYR A 145 1.51 7.92 12.02
C TYR A 145 0.23 8.29 12.80
N PRO A 146 -0.89 8.70 12.17
CA PRO A 146 -2.09 9.11 12.91
C PRO A 146 -2.68 8.00 13.79
N LYS A 147 -2.64 6.75 13.32
CA LYS A 147 -3.13 5.61 14.10
C LYS A 147 -2.22 5.33 15.30
N LEU A 148 -0.90 5.41 15.12
CA LEU A 148 0.04 5.19 16.23
C LEU A 148 -0.06 6.30 17.29
N VAL A 149 -0.22 7.56 16.89
CA VAL A 149 -0.48 8.67 17.82
C VAL A 149 -1.72 8.37 18.66
N ASN A 150 -2.83 8.01 18.02
CA ASN A 150 -4.07 7.68 18.73
C ASN A 150 -3.87 6.48 19.67
N ASP A 151 -3.21 5.42 19.22
CA ASP A 151 -2.94 4.23 20.05
C ASP A 151 -2.11 4.57 21.29
N VAL A 152 -1.08 5.42 21.16
CA VAL A 152 -0.29 5.90 22.30
C VAL A 152 -1.17 6.71 23.26
N LEU A 153 -1.89 7.70 22.75
CA LEU A 153 -2.74 8.58 23.58
C LEU A 153 -3.83 7.79 24.33
N THR A 154 -4.50 6.86 23.65
CA THR A 154 -5.51 5.97 24.27
C THR A 154 -4.89 5.11 25.37
N ARG A 155 -3.71 4.54 25.15
CA ARG A 155 -3.01 3.74 26.17
C ARG A 155 -2.65 4.60 27.37
N LYS A 156 -2.12 5.82 27.17
CA LYS A 156 -1.78 6.72 28.28
C LYS A 156 -2.97 7.02 29.20
N GLN A 157 -4.16 7.20 28.63
CA GLN A 157 -5.40 7.42 29.40
C GLN A 157 -5.81 6.21 30.27
N GLN A 158 -5.39 5.01 29.88
CA GLN A 158 -5.72 3.76 30.60
C GLN A 158 -4.73 3.42 31.72
N ILE A 159 -3.57 4.08 31.78
CA ILE A 159 -2.57 3.84 32.81
C ILE A 159 -2.97 4.61 34.08
N LYS A 160 -3.44 3.86 35.09
CA LYS A 160 -3.84 4.39 36.40
C LYS A 160 -2.68 4.90 37.21
#